data_AF-A0A9D8FJM1-F1
#
_entry.id   AF-A0A9D8FJM1-F1
#
_cell.length_a   1.000
_cell.length_b   1.000
_cell.length_c   1.000
_cell.angle_alpha   90.00
_cell.angle_beta   90.00
_cell.angle_gamma   90.00
#
_symmetry.space_group_name_H-M   'P 1'
#
loop_
_entity.id
_entity.type
_entity.pdbx_description
1 polymer ?
#
loop_
_entity_poly.entity_id
_entity_poly.type
_entity_poly.pdbx_seq_one_letter_code
_entity_poly.pdbx_strand_id
1 'polypeptide(L)' 'MESINYEILDLVKKKMREQGAFNREAYKEYIEETIEYFRERGTMTDEDNDDFIKEQLLSSWNEVQDELADDTSK' A
#
# COMPACT_ATOMS: atom_id res chain seq x y z
N MET A 1 12.44 7.24 6.14
CA MET A 1 11.89 6.00 5.56
C MET A 1 10.54 5.60 6.18
N GLU A 2 10.30 5.69 7.50
CA GLU A 2 8.95 5.40 8.04
C GLU A 2 7.82 6.24 7.41
N SER A 3 8.06 7.50 7.04
CA SER A 3 7.02 8.38 6.45
C SER A 3 6.46 7.86 5.13
N ILE A 4 7.31 7.37 4.21
CA ILE A 4 6.86 7.00 2.86
C ILE A 4 6.02 5.72 2.87
N ASN A 5 6.33 4.78 3.78
CA ASN A 5 5.55 3.56 3.94
C ASN A 5 4.11 3.86 4.36
N TYR A 6 3.91 4.81 5.27
CA TYR A 6 2.57 5.25 5.66
C TYR A 6 1.84 5.94 4.51
N GLU A 7 2.52 6.78 3.73
CA GLU A 7 1.93 7.47 2.57
C GLU A 7 1.52 6.49 1.47
N ILE A 8 2.35 5.48 1.18
CA ILE A 8 2.02 4.40 0.25
C ILE A 8 0.81 3.62 0.78
N LEU A 9 0.84 3.22 2.05
CA LEU A 9 -0.22 2.41 2.64
C LEU A 9 -1.58 3.14 2.66
N ASP A 10 -1.59 4.43 2.98
CA ASP A 10 -2.81 5.25 2.95
C ASP A 10 -3.42 5.31 1.55
N LEU A 11 -2.59 5.56 0.53
CA LEU A 11 -3.04 5.61 -0.86
C LEU A 11 -3.52 4.25 -1.37
N VAL A 12 -2.86 3.16 -0.96
CA VAL A 12 -3.30 1.79 -1.24
C VAL A 12 -4.66 1.50 -0.62
N LYS A 13 -4.84 1.79 0.68
CA LYS A 13 -6.13 1.61 1.39
C LYS A 13 -7.23 2.44 0.73
N LYS A 14 -6.92 3.66 0.30
CA LYS A 14 -7.85 4.52 -0.45
C LYS A 14 -8.27 3.89 -1.78
N LYS A 15 -7.32 3.41 -2.59
CA LYS A 15 -7.61 2.72 -3.86
C LYS A 15 -8.47 1.47 -3.65
N MET A 16 -8.17 0.66 -2.64
CA MET A 16 -8.97 -0.52 -2.31
C MET A 16 -10.42 -0.16 -2.00
N ARG A 17 -10.66 0.91 -1.23
CA ARG A 17 -12.01 1.42 -0.95
C ARG A 17 -12.71 1.94 -2.20
N GLU A 18 -12.01 2.73 -3.01
CA GLU A 18 -12.56 3.34 -4.23
C GLU A 18 -12.93 2.29 -5.30
N GLN A 19 -12.13 1.22 -5.42
CA GLN A 19 -12.35 0.15 -6.40
C GLN A 19 -13.14 -1.04 -5.86
N GLY A 20 -13.34 -1.12 -4.53
CA GLY A 20 -14.05 -2.22 -3.88
C GLY A 20 -13.32 -3.57 -3.94
N ALA A 21 -12.00 -3.55 -4.13
CA ALA A 21 -11.19 -4.76 -4.27
C ALA A 21 -10.41 -5.06 -2.97
N PHE A 22 -11.00 -5.90 -2.12
CA PHE A 22 -10.50 -6.20 -0.76
C PHE A 22 -9.75 -7.54 -0.65
N ASN A 23 -9.08 -7.97 -1.71
CA ASN A 23 -8.31 -9.20 -1.74
C ASN A 23 -6.80 -8.94 -1.77
N ARG A 24 -6.01 -9.95 -1.38
CA ARG A 24 -4.56 -9.85 -1.27
C ARG A 24 -3.86 -9.56 -2.61
N GLU A 25 -4.42 -10.04 -3.71
CA GLU A 25 -3.87 -9.81 -5.05
C GLU A 25 -4.01 -8.35 -5.46
N ALA A 26 -5.21 -7.77 -5.28
CA ALA A 26 -5.47 -6.35 -5.50
C ALA A 26 -4.60 -5.47 -4.59
N TYR A 27 -4.47 -5.82 -3.31
CA TYR A 27 -3.58 -5.11 -2.39
C TYR A 27 -2.12 -5.08 -2.87
N LYS A 28 -1.60 -6.22 -3.34
CA LYS A 28 -0.26 -6.31 -3.91
C LYS A 28 -0.11 -5.42 -5.14
N GLU A 29 -1.06 -5.49 -6.08
CA GLU A 29 -1.06 -4.69 -7.31
C GLU A 29 -1.06 -3.19 -6.97
N TYR A 30 -1.90 -2.76 -6.03
CA TYR A 30 -1.96 -1.37 -5.60
C TYR A 30 -0.68 -0.91 -4.90
N ILE A 31 0.00 -1.77 -4.14
CA ILE A 31 1.32 -1.44 -3.57
C ILE A 31 2.32 -1.18 -4.70
N GLU A 32 2.41 -2.08 -5.68
CA GLU A 32 3.35 -1.97 -6.80
C GLU A 32 3.08 -0.68 -7.60
N GLU A 33 1.82 -0.42 -7.96
CA GLU A 33 1.42 0.80 -8.68
C GLU A 33 1.72 2.07 -7.87
N THR A 34 1.53 2.03 -6.55
CA THR A 34 1.74 3.19 -5.69
C THR A 34 3.23 3.49 -5.49
N ILE A 35 4.07 2.46 -5.33
CA ILE A 35 5.53 2.62 -5.28
C ILE A 35 6.04 3.25 -6.59
N GLU A 36 5.60 2.73 -7.74
CA GLU A 36 5.95 3.29 -9.05
C GLU A 36 5.53 4.77 -9.16
N TYR A 37 4.31 5.10 -8.73
CA TYR A 37 3.83 6.49 -8.69
C TYR A 37 4.74 7.43 -7.87
N PHE A 38 5.15 7.03 -6.66
CA PHE A 38 6.03 7.85 -5.83
C PHE A 38 7.44 7.98 -6.40
N ARG A 39 7.93 6.92 -7.06
CA ARG A 39 9.20 6.90 -7.77
C ARG A 39 9.20 7.83 -8.98
N GLU A 40 8.17 7.78 -9.83
CA GLU A 40 8.02 8.67 -10.99
C GLU A 40 7.95 10.15 -10.59
N ARG A 41 7.39 10.43 -9.40
CA ARG A 41 7.33 11.79 -8.84
C ARG A 41 8.63 12.25 -8.18
N GLY A 42 9.66 11.41 -8.14
CA GLY A 42 10.94 11.69 -7.46
C GLY A 42 10.82 11.79 -5.94
N THR A 43 9.75 11.22 -5.37
CA THR A 43 9.54 11.16 -3.90
C THR A 43 10.21 9.94 -3.29
N MET A 44 10.41 8.89 -4.10
CA MET A 44 11.32 7.77 -3.82
C MET A 44 12.48 7.81 -4.81
N THR A 45 13.69 7.52 -4.35
CA THR A 45 14.87 7.36 -5.22
C THR A 45 15.25 5.88 -5.32
N ASP A 46 16.10 5.51 -6.29
CA ASP A 46 16.67 4.15 -6.39
C ASP A 46 17.45 3.69 -5.13
N GLU A 47 17.75 4.60 -4.20
CA GLU A 47 18.35 4.29 -2.89
C GLU A 47 17.29 3.88 -1.84
N ASP A 48 16.03 4.27 -2.05
CA ASP A 48 14.89 3.73 -1.31
C ASP A 48 14.65 2.31 -1.84
N ASN A 49 14.83 1.33 -0.97
CA ASN A 49 14.83 -0.07 -1.36
C ASN A 49 13.39 -0.52 -1.63
N ASP A 50 12.91 -0.33 -2.86
CA ASP A 50 11.55 -0.64 -3.33
C ASP A 50 11.08 -2.04 -2.89
N ASP A 51 11.96 -3.03 -3.03
CA ASP A 51 11.71 -4.40 -2.60
C ASP A 51 11.49 -4.51 -1.08
N PHE A 52 12.32 -3.81 -0.29
CA PHE A 52 12.15 -3.78 1.16
C PHE A 52 10.83 -3.14 1.58
N ILE A 53 10.46 -2.02 0.95
CA ILE A 53 9.19 -1.31 1.23
C ILE A 53 8.01 -2.20 0.88
N LYS A 54 8.05 -2.82 -0.29
CA LYS A 54 7.05 -3.77 -0.75
C LYS A 54 6.91 -4.95 0.21
N GLU A 55 8.00 -5.56 0.64
CA GLU A 55 7.97 -6.68 1.59
C GLU A 55 7.35 -6.25 2.93
N GLN A 56 7.71 -5.08 3.46
CA GLN A 56 7.11 -4.56 4.68
C GLN A 56 5.60 -4.35 4.53
N LEU A 57 5.16 -3.70 3.46
CA LEU A 57 3.74 -3.44 3.22
C LEU A 57 2.95 -4.73 3.01
N LEU A 58 3.52 -5.72 2.32
CA LEU A 58 2.91 -7.04 2.14
C LEU A 58 2.79 -7.82 3.45
N SER A 59 3.76 -7.68 4.36
CA SER A 59 3.68 -8.26 5.71
C SER A 59 2.54 -7.67 6.54
N SER A 60 2.16 -6.41 6.31
CA SER A 60 1.03 -5.75 6.96
C SER A 60 -0.35 -6.17 6.43
N TRP A 61 -0.44 -7.06 5.43
CA TRP A 61 -1.72 -7.45 4.82
C TRP A 61 -2.80 -7.85 5.84
N ASN A 62 -2.45 -8.68 6.83
CA ASN A 62 -3.44 -9.18 7.79
C ASN A 62 -4.05 -8.03 8.61
N GLU A 63 -3.22 -7.07 9.04
CA GLU A 63 -3.67 -5.89 9.77
C GLU A 63 -4.56 -5.00 8.90
N VAL A 64 -4.15 -4.77 7.65
CA VAL A 64 -4.94 -4.00 6.67
C VAL A 64 -6.29 -4.65 6.39
N GLN A 65 -6.31 -5.97 6.25
CA GLN A 65 -7.54 -6.72 6.04
C GLN A 65 -8.50 -6.58 7.24
N ASP A 66 -7.98 -6.70 8.46
CA ASP A 66 -8.78 -6.54 9.68
C ASP A 66 -9.34 -5.10 9.80
N GLU A 67 -8.53 -4.08 9.51
CA GLU A 67 -8.98 -2.68 9.49
C GLU A 67 -10.10 -2.44 8.47
N LEU A 68 -9.95 -2.94 7.25
CA LEU A 68 -10.95 -2.75 6.18
C LEU A 68 -12.24 -3.51 6.47
N ALA A 69 -12.17 -4.64 7.18
CA ALA A 69 -13.32 -5.40 7.63
C ALA A 69 -14.11 -4.66 8.73
N ASP A 70 -13.41 -4.00 9.67
CA ASP A 70 -14.05 -3.19 10.72
C ASP A 70 -14.70 -1.91 10.15
N ASP A 71 -14.05 -1.29 9.16
CA ASP A 71 -14.50 -0.07 8.48
C ASP A 71 -15.78 -0.29 7.66
N THR A 72 -15.92 -1.47 7.03
CA THR A 72 -17.10 -1.84 6.22
C THR A 72 -18.28 -2.37 7.04
N SER A 73 -18.08 -2.62 8.34
CA SER A 73 -19.10 -3.17 9.25
C SER A 73 -19.87 -2.09 10.04
N LYS A 74 -19.60 -0.80 9.82
CA LYS A 74 -20.27 0.35 10.45
C LYS A 74 -21.23 1.06 9.51
#